data_AF-A0A2S7UVJ2-F1
#
_entry.id   AF-A0A2S7UVJ2-F1
#
_cell.length_a   1.000
_cell.length_b   1.000
_cell.length_c   1.000
_cell.angle_alpha   90.00
_cell.angle_beta   90.00
_cell.angle_gamma   90.00
#
_symmetry.space_group_name_H-M   'P 1'
#
loop_
_entity.id
_entity.type
_entity.pdbx_description
1 polymer ?
#
loop_
_entity_poly.entity_id
_entity_poly.type
_entity_poly.pdbx_seq_one_letter_code
_entity_poly.pdbx_strand_id
1 'polypeptide(L)'
;MKYYLVVIIIFVFLLSGCNSRKSPAPIVQINNAIAVYDDSDKGTLTSSEYKVQPGETLYAIAWQAGIDFRRLARLNNIPEPYQIFPGQVISLQASKDKVSGDNDAKKQVVTNVVTNTINNKKTIANENSVSYGKKQQGQKQIIIKQKDLFPSKVRKWRYPSQGNIIEQYSTKKNGNKGLDFGGKAGDPIIAAADGKVVYSGSALRGYGNLVIVKHNDDYLSAYAHNRSINVKEQDWVKAGQVIAEMGDSGTDSVKLHFEIRHRGRSVNPLKYLPRR
;
A
#
# COMPACT_ATOMS: atom_id res chain seq x y z
N MET A 1 53.43 5.00 41.83
CA MET A 1 52.21 5.82 41.58
C MET A 1 52.28 6.69 40.32
N LYS A 2 53.45 7.19 39.88
CA LYS A 2 53.54 8.05 38.67
C LYS A 2 53.23 7.34 37.33
N TYR A 3 53.49 6.04 37.18
CA TYR A 3 53.21 5.31 35.94
C TYR A 3 51.73 4.96 35.71
N TYR A 4 50.96 4.77 36.79
CA TYR A 4 49.54 4.44 36.69
C TYR A 4 48.71 5.62 36.15
N LEU A 5 49.12 6.85 36.47
CA LEU A 5 48.49 8.08 35.99
C LEU A 5 48.75 8.31 34.49
N VAL A 6 49.92 7.89 33.97
CA VAL A 6 50.26 7.98 32.54
C VAL A 6 49.47 6.96 31.71
N VAL A 7 49.25 5.74 32.23
CA VAL A 7 48.48 4.69 31.54
C VAL A 7 46.99 5.05 31.45
N ILE A 8 46.43 5.70 32.48
CA ILE A 8 45.03 6.17 32.46
C ILE A 8 44.82 7.31 31.45
N ILE A 9 45.80 8.20 31.28
CA ILE A 9 45.72 9.30 30.29
C ILE A 9 45.77 8.75 28.85
N ILE A 10 46.52 7.68 28.58
CA ILE A 10 46.59 7.05 27.25
C ILE A 10 45.28 6.31 26.90
N PHE A 11 44.57 5.76 27.89
CA PHE A 11 43.31 5.06 27.65
C PHE A 11 42.12 6.01 27.34
N VAL A 12 42.19 7.27 27.80
CA VAL A 12 41.13 8.29 27.57
C VAL A 12 41.21 8.91 26.16
N PHE A 13 42.37 8.87 25.49
CA PHE A 13 42.52 9.44 24.14
C PHE A 13 42.02 8.55 22.99
N LEU A 14 41.62 7.31 23.25
CA LEU A 14 41.13 6.37 22.23
C LEU A 14 39.60 6.40 22.01
N LEU A 15 38.86 7.32 22.66
CA LEU A 15 37.40 7.40 22.57
C LEU A 15 36.87 8.62 21.79
N SER A 16 37.69 9.23 20.93
CA SER A 16 37.23 10.32 20.05
C SER A 16 36.48 9.77 18.82
N GLY A 17 35.18 9.56 18.97
CA GLY A 17 34.26 9.29 17.86
C GLY A 17 33.96 10.56 17.04
N CYS A 18 34.05 10.47 15.71
CA CYS A 18 33.64 11.55 14.81
C CYS A 18 32.11 11.67 14.76
N ASN A 19 31.56 12.82 15.19
CA ASN A 19 30.15 13.17 15.00
C ASN A 19 30.02 14.12 13.79
N SER A 20 29.73 13.57 12.61
CA SER A 20 29.55 14.37 11.39
C SER A 20 28.13 14.94 11.35
N ARG A 21 28.00 16.24 11.67
CA ARG A 21 26.76 17.00 11.49
C ARG A 21 26.59 17.34 10.01
N LYS A 22 25.75 16.57 9.30
CA LYS A 22 25.33 16.89 7.93
C LYS A 22 24.05 17.73 7.99
N SER A 23 24.15 19.03 7.78
CA SER A 23 22.97 19.87 7.50
C SER A 23 22.45 19.52 6.09
N PRO A 24 21.14 19.25 5.90
CA PRO A 24 20.59 19.11 4.55
C PRO A 24 20.50 20.49 3.87
N ALA A 25 20.93 20.53 2.61
CA ALA A 25 20.86 21.71 1.75
C ALA A 25 19.40 22.08 1.40
N PRO A 26 19.10 23.37 1.15
CA PRO A 26 17.78 23.78 0.70
C PRO A 26 17.60 23.38 -0.77
N ILE A 27 16.41 22.90 -1.13
CA ILE A 27 16.06 22.64 -2.53
C ILE A 27 15.03 23.66 -3.02
N VAL A 28 15.43 24.38 -4.06
CA VAL A 28 14.60 25.26 -4.87
C VAL A 28 13.67 24.40 -5.75
N GLN A 29 12.41 24.82 -5.87
CA GLN A 29 11.39 24.14 -6.69
C GLN A 29 11.74 24.23 -8.18
N ILE A 30 11.87 23.08 -8.84
CA ILE A 30 11.84 23.00 -10.30
C ILE A 30 10.47 22.42 -10.67
N ASN A 31 9.62 23.31 -11.17
CA ASN A 31 8.32 22.98 -11.72
C ASN A 31 8.47 22.08 -12.95
N ASN A 32 7.95 20.86 -12.87
CA ASN A 32 7.55 20.07 -14.03
C ASN A 32 6.27 19.34 -13.64
N ALA A 33 5.28 19.33 -14.54
CA ALA A 33 3.93 18.83 -14.33
C ALA A 33 3.91 17.32 -14.00
N ILE A 34 4.13 17.01 -12.73
CA ILE A 34 3.95 15.71 -12.08
C ILE A 34 2.96 16.01 -10.96
N ALA A 35 1.84 15.29 -10.92
CA ALA A 35 0.77 15.47 -9.93
C ALA A 35 1.35 15.90 -8.58
N VAL A 36 1.11 17.16 -8.20
CA VAL A 36 1.74 17.86 -7.06
C VAL A 36 1.83 16.91 -5.87
N TYR A 37 3.03 16.40 -5.60
CA TYR A 37 3.31 15.56 -4.44
C TYR A 37 3.41 16.52 -3.26
N ASP A 38 2.29 16.74 -2.57
CA ASP A 38 2.31 17.44 -1.29
C ASP A 38 3.08 16.58 -0.28
N ASP A 39 4.04 17.19 0.40
CA ASP A 39 4.97 16.55 1.34
C ASP A 39 4.28 16.05 2.62
N SER A 40 3.00 16.40 2.80
CA SER A 40 2.17 16.07 3.97
C SER A 40 1.76 14.59 4.06
N ASP A 41 1.84 13.83 2.96
CA ASP A 41 1.22 12.50 2.84
C ASP A 41 2.22 11.37 2.54
N LYS A 42 3.48 11.56 2.93
CA LYS A 42 4.50 10.50 2.80
C LYS A 42 4.07 9.27 3.59
N GLY A 43 4.04 8.13 2.92
CA GLY A 43 3.97 6.84 3.56
C GLY A 43 5.18 6.60 4.49
N THR A 44 5.12 5.60 5.36
CA THR A 44 6.20 5.31 6.30
C THR A 44 7.48 4.78 5.62
N LEU A 45 7.39 4.32 4.36
CA LEU A 45 8.56 3.93 3.56
C LEU A 45 9.13 5.14 2.80
N THR A 46 10.36 5.54 3.15
CA THR A 46 11.06 6.68 2.55
C THR A 46 12.30 6.30 1.71
N SER A 47 12.68 5.02 1.69
CA SER A 47 13.82 4.53 0.91
C SER A 47 13.54 4.56 -0.60
N SER A 48 14.60 4.59 -1.41
CA SER A 48 14.47 4.47 -2.88
C SER A 48 14.10 3.07 -3.32
N GLU A 49 14.42 2.06 -2.50
CA GLU A 49 14.16 0.65 -2.73
C GLU A 49 13.63 -0.03 -1.47
N TYR A 50 12.93 -1.14 -1.64
CA TYR A 50 12.35 -1.92 -0.57
C TYR A 50 12.46 -3.42 -0.86
N LYS A 51 12.92 -4.20 0.13
CA LYS A 51 12.97 -5.65 0.04
C LYS A 51 11.67 -6.23 0.58
N VAL A 52 10.90 -6.88 -0.28
CA VAL A 52 9.60 -7.49 0.04
C VAL A 52 9.77 -8.48 1.19
N GLN A 53 8.94 -8.32 2.22
CA GLN A 53 8.89 -9.22 3.37
C GLN A 53 7.85 -10.32 3.14
N PRO A 54 7.98 -11.46 3.85
CA PRO A 54 6.96 -12.50 3.84
C PRO A 54 5.59 -11.94 4.25
N GLY A 55 4.54 -12.25 3.46
CA GLY A 55 3.16 -11.84 3.73
C GLY A 55 2.77 -10.47 3.21
N GLU A 56 3.66 -9.75 2.52
CA GLU A 56 3.30 -8.47 1.90
C GLU A 56 2.77 -8.63 0.48
N THR A 57 1.86 -7.72 0.11
CA THR A 57 1.37 -7.56 -1.26
C THR A 57 1.89 -6.27 -1.88
N LEU A 58 1.90 -6.17 -3.21
CA LEU A 58 2.26 -4.92 -3.89
C LEU A 58 1.37 -3.75 -3.43
N TYR A 59 0.10 -4.05 -3.13
CA TYR A 59 -0.86 -3.08 -2.60
C TYR A 59 -0.45 -2.60 -1.20
N ALA A 60 -0.05 -3.51 -0.31
CA ALA A 60 0.44 -3.16 1.03
C ALA A 60 1.68 -2.25 0.96
N ILE A 61 2.64 -2.58 0.10
CA ILE A 61 3.87 -1.79 -0.06
C ILE A 61 3.54 -0.42 -0.65
N ALA A 62 2.72 -0.36 -1.70
CA ALA A 62 2.27 0.88 -2.30
C ALA A 62 1.50 1.77 -1.30
N TRP A 63 0.64 1.15 -0.49
CA TRP A 63 -0.07 1.79 0.60
C TRP A 63 0.91 2.38 1.61
N GLN A 64 1.88 1.60 2.06
CA GLN A 64 2.85 2.04 3.04
C GLN A 64 3.81 3.11 2.50
N ALA A 65 4.06 3.15 1.19
CA ALA A 65 4.87 4.17 0.54
C ALA A 65 4.06 5.42 0.11
N GLY A 66 2.72 5.39 0.22
CA GLY A 66 1.86 6.51 -0.24
C GLY A 66 1.96 6.74 -1.76
N ILE A 67 2.14 5.66 -2.53
CA ILE A 67 2.22 5.68 -3.99
C ILE A 67 1.08 4.86 -4.59
N ASP A 68 0.65 5.21 -5.80
CA ASP A 68 -0.30 4.39 -6.55
C ASP A 68 0.33 3.03 -6.89
N PHE A 69 -0.38 1.93 -6.60
CA PHE A 69 0.12 0.57 -6.83
C PHE A 69 0.43 0.29 -8.30
N ARG A 70 -0.30 0.90 -9.25
CA ARG A 70 -0.02 0.75 -10.69
C ARG A 70 1.26 1.49 -11.06
N ARG A 71 1.50 2.66 -10.47
CA ARG A 71 2.77 3.38 -10.63
C ARG A 71 3.93 2.54 -10.09
N LEU A 72 3.76 1.93 -8.92
CA LEU A 72 4.76 1.02 -8.35
C LEU A 72 5.00 -0.20 -9.25
N ALA A 73 3.93 -0.81 -9.75
CA ALA A 73 4.01 -1.94 -10.67
C ALA A 73 4.78 -1.59 -11.94
N ARG A 74 4.43 -0.46 -12.59
CA ARG A 74 5.11 0.02 -13.81
C ARG A 74 6.58 0.32 -13.58
N LEU A 75 6.92 0.95 -12.45
CA LEU A 75 8.31 1.24 -12.10
C LEU A 75 9.16 -0.03 -12.00
N ASN A 76 8.54 -1.16 -11.64
CA ASN A 76 9.20 -2.43 -11.40
C ASN A 76 8.89 -3.50 -12.46
N ASN A 77 8.24 -3.11 -13.57
CA ASN A 77 7.80 -4.03 -14.63
C ASN A 77 6.99 -5.24 -14.11
N ILE A 78 6.13 -5.03 -13.12
CA ILE A 78 5.31 -6.09 -12.53
C ILE A 78 3.98 -6.15 -13.30
N PRO A 79 3.74 -7.21 -14.11
CA PRO A 79 2.49 -7.34 -14.84
C PRO A 79 1.34 -7.75 -13.92
N GLU A 80 0.10 -7.53 -14.38
CA GLU A 80 -1.07 -8.16 -13.77
C GLU A 80 -0.90 -9.69 -13.74
N PRO A 81 -1.23 -10.36 -12.61
CA PRO A 81 -2.04 -9.89 -11.47
C PRO A 81 -1.25 -9.23 -10.31
N TYR A 82 -0.13 -8.56 -10.58
CA TYR A 82 0.69 -7.82 -9.61
C TYR A 82 1.36 -8.68 -8.55
N GLN A 83 1.76 -9.89 -8.93
CA GLN A 83 2.42 -10.84 -8.04
C GLN A 83 3.84 -10.39 -7.71
N ILE A 84 4.20 -10.50 -6.42
CA ILE A 84 5.55 -10.25 -5.89
C ILE A 84 5.95 -11.39 -4.96
N PHE A 85 7.26 -11.53 -4.71
CA PHE A 85 7.80 -12.61 -3.89
C PHE A 85 8.64 -12.08 -2.72
N PRO A 86 8.64 -12.76 -1.56
CA PRO A 86 9.54 -12.43 -0.47
C PRO A 86 11.00 -12.37 -0.95
N GLY A 87 11.71 -11.34 -0.51
CA GLY A 87 13.10 -11.08 -0.89
C GLY A 87 13.29 -10.32 -2.20
N GLN A 88 12.25 -10.16 -3.02
CA GLN A 88 12.28 -9.32 -4.21
C GLN A 88 12.57 -7.86 -3.80
N VAL A 89 13.45 -7.17 -4.53
CA VAL A 89 13.71 -5.74 -4.33
C VAL A 89 12.82 -4.94 -5.27
N ILE A 90 12.14 -3.94 -4.74
CA ILE A 90 11.20 -3.08 -5.45
C ILE A 90 11.68 -1.64 -5.31
N SER A 91 11.87 -0.94 -6.43
CA SER A 91 12.13 0.49 -6.46
C SER A 91 10.85 1.26 -6.16
N LEU A 92 10.91 2.19 -5.19
CA LEU A 92 9.80 3.07 -4.81
C LEU A 92 9.84 4.43 -5.53
N GLN A 93 10.98 4.75 -6.14
CA GLN A 93 11.25 6.02 -6.81
C GLN A 93 11.80 5.76 -8.21
N ALA A 94 11.43 6.60 -9.18
CA ALA A 94 12.02 6.53 -10.51
C ALA A 94 13.51 6.88 -10.44
N SER A 95 14.38 6.03 -10.99
CA SER A 95 15.77 6.42 -11.23
C SER A 95 15.78 7.61 -12.19
N LYS A 96 16.56 8.65 -11.85
CA LYS A 96 16.76 9.84 -12.70
C LYS A 96 17.31 9.48 -14.09
N ASP A 97 17.85 8.27 -14.27
CA ASP A 97 18.46 7.79 -15.52
C ASP A 97 17.48 7.11 -16.49
N LYS A 98 16.18 7.02 -16.13
CA LYS A 98 15.12 6.51 -17.02
C LYS A 98 14.03 7.54 -17.30
N VAL A 99 14.40 8.81 -17.47
CA VAL A 99 13.54 9.80 -18.14
C VAL A 99 13.81 9.69 -19.64
N SER A 100 13.35 8.60 -20.26
CA SER A 100 13.04 8.66 -21.68
C SER A 100 11.72 9.43 -21.77
N GLY A 101 11.81 10.66 -22.27
CA GLY A 101 10.68 11.56 -22.40
C GLY A 101 9.60 10.92 -23.26
N ASP A 102 8.45 10.64 -22.66
CA ASP A 102 7.24 10.32 -23.40
C ASP A 102 6.53 11.66 -23.63
N ASN A 103 6.87 12.28 -24.76
CA ASN A 103 6.11 13.40 -25.30
C ASN A 103 4.75 12.86 -25.73
N ASP A 104 3.72 13.23 -24.97
CA ASP A 104 2.32 13.02 -25.31
C ASP A 104 2.01 13.75 -26.62
N ALA A 105 2.16 13.03 -27.74
CA ALA A 105 1.75 13.46 -29.06
C ALA A 105 0.74 12.46 -29.61
N LYS A 106 -0.51 12.92 -29.72
CA LYS A 106 -1.57 12.36 -30.56
C LYS A 106 -1.00 11.59 -31.76
N LYS A 107 -1.31 10.30 -31.87
CA LYS A 107 -1.45 9.69 -33.20
C LYS A 107 -2.51 8.60 -33.25
N GLN A 108 -3.27 8.71 -34.33
CA GLN A 108 -4.51 8.06 -34.69
C GLN A 108 -4.41 6.55 -34.86
N VAL A 109 -5.58 5.93 -34.71
CA VAL A 109 -6.06 4.69 -35.32
C VAL A 109 -5.36 4.33 -36.63
N VAL A 110 -4.65 3.19 -36.66
CA VAL A 110 -4.59 2.30 -37.83
C VAL A 110 -4.43 0.85 -37.36
N THR A 111 -5.36 0.02 -37.80
CA THR A 111 -5.40 -1.43 -37.77
C THR A 111 -4.14 -2.05 -38.38
N ASN A 112 -3.57 -3.11 -37.79
CA ASN A 112 -3.26 -4.34 -38.53
C ASN A 112 -2.69 -5.48 -37.65
N VAL A 113 -3.44 -6.58 -37.72
CA VAL A 113 -3.01 -7.97 -37.98
C VAL A 113 -2.07 -8.67 -37.00
N VAL A 114 -2.66 -9.71 -36.42
CA VAL A 114 -2.09 -10.86 -35.72
C VAL A 114 -0.92 -11.49 -36.49
N THR A 115 0.20 -11.73 -35.80
CA THR A 115 1.00 -12.94 -35.99
C THR A 115 1.62 -13.38 -34.67
N ASN A 116 1.25 -14.58 -34.26
CA ASN A 116 1.86 -15.35 -33.17
C ASN A 116 3.30 -15.72 -33.51
N THR A 117 4.20 -15.66 -32.52
CA THR A 117 5.39 -16.52 -32.52
C THR A 117 5.66 -16.97 -31.09
N ILE A 118 5.35 -18.24 -30.86
CA ILE A 118 5.75 -19.05 -29.71
C ILE A 118 7.23 -19.38 -29.90
N ASN A 119 8.07 -19.18 -28.89
CA ASN A 119 9.33 -19.91 -28.77
C ASN A 119 9.66 -20.20 -27.31
N ASN A 120 9.64 -21.50 -27.00
CA ASN A 120 10.06 -22.11 -25.74
C ASN A 120 11.58 -21.98 -25.55
N LYS A 121 12.03 -21.66 -24.34
CA LYS A 121 13.28 -22.23 -23.80
C LYS A 121 13.19 -22.45 -22.30
N LYS A 122 13.53 -23.68 -21.90
CA LYS A 122 13.44 -24.29 -20.57
C LYS A 122 14.85 -24.52 -20.03
N THR A 123 15.09 -24.17 -18.76
CA THR A 123 16.19 -24.63 -17.86
C THR A 123 15.79 -24.17 -16.44
N ILE A 124 15.23 -25.00 -15.52
CA ILE A 124 15.75 -26.05 -14.60
C ILE A 124 16.56 -25.52 -13.38
N ALA A 125 16.06 -25.90 -12.18
CA ALA A 125 16.59 -25.84 -10.79
C ALA A 125 16.41 -24.50 -10.00
N ASN A 126 15.98 -24.43 -8.72
CA ASN A 126 15.63 -25.43 -7.70
C ASN A 126 14.60 -24.85 -6.67
N GLU A 127 13.95 -25.73 -5.91
CA GLU A 127 12.77 -25.56 -5.04
C GLU A 127 12.90 -24.62 -3.83
N ASN A 128 11.71 -24.23 -3.31
CA ASN A 128 11.40 -23.44 -2.11
C ASN A 128 11.24 -21.92 -2.28
N SER A 129 10.25 -21.49 -3.08
CA SER A 129 9.60 -20.18 -2.89
C SER A 129 8.11 -20.38 -2.60
N VAL A 130 7.71 -20.17 -1.34
CA VAL A 130 6.31 -20.16 -0.94
C VAL A 130 5.72 -18.82 -1.36
N SER A 131 5.01 -18.81 -2.49
CA SER A 131 4.11 -17.71 -2.84
C SER A 131 2.90 -17.76 -1.90
N TYR A 132 2.56 -16.65 -1.25
CA TYR A 132 1.30 -16.54 -0.52
C TYR A 132 0.16 -16.48 -1.54
N GLY A 133 -0.51 -17.62 -1.69
CA GLY A 133 -1.48 -17.93 -2.73
C GLY A 133 -1.56 -19.46 -2.89
N LYS A 134 -2.24 -20.13 -1.97
CA LYS A 134 -2.41 -21.59 -2.00
C LYS A 134 -3.23 -21.97 -3.24
N LYS A 135 -2.76 -22.94 -4.04
CA LYS A 135 -3.56 -23.59 -5.10
C LYS A 135 -4.79 -24.24 -4.46
N GLN A 136 -5.99 -23.80 -4.84
CA GLN A 136 -7.21 -24.57 -4.64
C GLN A 136 -7.40 -25.48 -5.85
N GLN A 137 -7.56 -26.77 -5.56
CA GLN A 137 -7.76 -27.83 -6.55
C GLN A 137 -9.26 -28.09 -6.65
N GLY A 138 -9.82 -27.91 -7.85
CA GLY A 138 -10.99 -28.68 -8.30
C GLY A 138 -12.38 -28.05 -8.27
N GLN A 139 -12.62 -27.00 -9.07
CA GLN A 139 -13.88 -26.90 -9.84
C GLN A 139 -13.55 -26.38 -11.25
N LYS A 140 -13.89 -27.15 -12.28
CA LYS A 140 -13.83 -26.72 -13.68
C LYS A 140 -14.88 -25.61 -13.88
N GLN A 141 -14.47 -24.36 -13.70
CA GLN A 141 -15.23 -23.22 -14.21
C GLN A 141 -14.79 -22.90 -15.64
N ILE A 142 -15.79 -22.69 -16.48
CA ILE A 142 -15.66 -22.29 -17.88
C ILE A 142 -14.81 -21.00 -17.92
N ILE A 143 -13.68 -21.05 -18.64
CA ILE A 143 -12.77 -19.90 -18.80
C ILE A 143 -13.44 -18.90 -19.74
N ILE A 144 -14.34 -18.08 -19.20
CA ILE A 144 -14.58 -16.75 -19.75
C ILE A 144 -13.33 -15.94 -19.38
N LYS A 145 -12.63 -15.39 -20.38
CA LYS A 145 -11.54 -14.44 -20.20
C LYS A 145 -12.13 -13.14 -19.62
N GLN A 146 -12.48 -13.17 -18.35
CA GLN A 146 -13.19 -12.12 -17.64
C GLN A 146 -12.17 -11.07 -17.23
N LYS A 147 -11.94 -10.11 -18.14
CA LYS A 147 -11.36 -8.80 -17.82
C LYS A 147 -12.05 -8.31 -16.54
N ASP A 148 -11.26 -8.04 -15.51
CA ASP A 148 -11.67 -8.04 -14.11
C ASP A 148 -13.04 -7.41 -13.83
N LEU A 149 -13.80 -8.09 -12.96
CA LEU A 149 -15.16 -7.76 -12.55
C LEU A 149 -15.25 -6.51 -11.65
N PHE A 150 -14.37 -5.52 -11.81
CA PHE A 150 -14.47 -4.26 -11.09
C PHE A 150 -15.39 -3.30 -11.86
N PRO A 151 -16.38 -2.68 -11.19
CA PRO A 151 -17.16 -1.64 -11.83
C PRO A 151 -16.24 -0.46 -12.19
N SER A 152 -16.41 0.11 -13.38
CA SER A 152 -15.62 1.27 -13.84
C SER A 152 -15.76 2.48 -12.90
N LYS A 153 -16.88 2.58 -12.18
CA LYS A 153 -17.14 3.60 -11.16
C LYS A 153 -17.63 2.95 -9.87
N VAL A 154 -17.19 3.49 -8.74
CA VAL A 154 -17.77 3.15 -7.43
C VAL A 154 -19.16 3.76 -7.35
N ARG A 155 -20.20 2.93 -7.43
CA ARG A 155 -21.60 3.39 -7.57
C ARG A 155 -22.13 4.07 -6.31
N LYS A 156 -21.80 3.53 -5.14
CA LYS A 156 -22.28 4.03 -3.85
C LYS A 156 -21.33 3.62 -2.74
N TRP A 157 -20.95 4.59 -1.92
CA TRP A 157 -20.27 4.36 -0.66
C TRP A 157 -21.28 4.28 0.49
N ARG A 158 -20.91 3.56 1.53
CA ARG A 158 -21.66 3.41 2.78
C ARG A 158 -20.72 3.67 3.95
N TYR A 159 -21.28 4.14 5.07
CA TYR A 159 -20.53 4.17 6.31
C TYR A 159 -20.13 2.74 6.70
N PRO A 160 -18.85 2.50 7.03
CA PRO A 160 -18.34 1.17 7.38
C PRO A 160 -18.65 0.78 8.83
N SER A 161 -19.10 1.73 9.64
CA SER A 161 -19.52 1.56 11.04
C SER A 161 -20.73 2.43 11.33
N GLN A 162 -21.57 1.98 12.26
CA GLN A 162 -22.69 2.75 12.83
C GLN A 162 -22.25 3.73 13.92
N GLY A 163 -21.00 3.60 14.39
CA GLY A 163 -20.42 4.46 15.42
C GLY A 163 -20.37 5.95 15.05
N ASN A 164 -20.13 6.76 16.08
CA ASN A 164 -19.86 8.18 15.93
C ASN A 164 -18.43 8.40 15.42
N ILE A 165 -18.26 9.42 14.58
CA ILE A 165 -16.92 9.86 14.17
C ILE A 165 -16.29 10.57 15.36
N ILE A 166 -15.18 10.03 15.86
CA ILE A 166 -14.42 10.57 17.00
C ILE A 166 -13.18 11.34 16.54
N GLU A 167 -12.70 11.09 15.31
CA GLU A 167 -11.63 11.88 14.70
C GLU A 167 -11.86 12.02 13.19
N GLN A 168 -11.59 13.22 12.67
CA GLN A 168 -11.81 13.56 11.26
C GLN A 168 -10.49 13.63 10.48
N TYR A 169 -10.59 13.48 9.17
CA TYR A 169 -9.49 13.65 8.23
C TYR A 169 -8.80 15.00 8.38
N SER A 170 -7.47 15.01 8.33
CA SER A 170 -6.64 16.19 8.46
C SER A 170 -5.43 16.11 7.53
N THR A 171 -5.15 17.19 6.81
CA THR A 171 -3.96 17.34 5.96
C THR A 171 -2.74 17.85 6.72
N LYS A 172 -2.85 18.06 8.04
CA LYS A 172 -1.70 18.48 8.86
C LYS A 172 -0.63 17.39 8.83
N LYS A 173 0.62 17.78 9.06
CA LYS A 173 1.72 16.81 9.25
C LYS A 173 1.35 15.87 10.40
N ASN A 174 1.39 14.55 10.14
CA ASN A 174 0.92 13.50 11.06
C ASN A 174 -0.58 13.60 11.43
N GLY A 175 -1.38 14.26 10.60
CA GLY A 175 -2.84 14.30 10.76
C GLY A 175 -3.48 12.95 10.43
N ASN A 176 -4.71 12.77 10.89
CA ASN A 176 -5.52 11.60 10.58
C ASN A 176 -5.77 11.49 9.07
N LYS A 177 -5.36 10.38 8.46
CA LYS A 177 -5.48 10.09 7.02
C LYS A 177 -6.87 9.58 6.61
N GLY A 178 -7.78 9.44 7.55
CA GLY A 178 -9.10 8.86 7.35
C GLY A 178 -10.14 9.43 8.30
N LEU A 179 -11.05 8.57 8.76
CA LEU A 179 -12.01 8.84 9.82
C LEU A 179 -11.87 7.77 10.89
N ASP A 180 -11.90 8.18 12.15
CA ASP A 180 -11.97 7.23 13.26
C ASP A 180 -13.41 7.16 13.75
N PHE A 181 -13.95 5.94 13.82
CA PHE A 181 -15.27 5.64 14.35
C PHE A 181 -15.12 4.97 15.71
N GLY A 182 -15.72 5.56 16.74
CA GLY A 182 -15.82 4.92 18.06
C GLY A 182 -16.85 3.80 18.07
N GLY A 183 -16.67 2.82 18.94
CA GLY A 183 -17.58 1.68 19.09
C GLY A 183 -17.15 0.75 20.21
N LYS A 184 -17.69 -0.46 20.22
CA LYS A 184 -17.35 -1.53 21.16
C LYS A 184 -16.56 -2.64 20.46
N ALA A 185 -15.75 -3.36 21.22
CA ALA A 185 -14.96 -4.45 20.67
C ALA A 185 -15.92 -5.56 20.20
N GLY A 186 -15.78 -5.98 18.95
CA GLY A 186 -16.71 -6.92 18.31
C GLY A 186 -17.78 -6.26 17.43
N ASP A 187 -17.93 -4.93 17.45
CA ASP A 187 -18.88 -4.26 16.56
C ASP A 187 -18.57 -4.58 15.09
N PRO A 188 -19.59 -4.86 14.26
CA PRO A 188 -19.36 -5.28 12.88
C PRO A 188 -18.82 -4.12 12.04
N ILE A 189 -17.75 -4.40 11.28
CA ILE A 189 -17.21 -3.50 10.28
C ILE A 189 -17.57 -4.05 8.89
N ILE A 190 -18.22 -3.21 8.08
CA ILE A 190 -18.73 -3.58 6.77
C ILE A 190 -17.92 -2.94 5.64
N ALA A 191 -17.85 -3.61 4.49
CA ALA A 191 -17.29 -3.04 3.28
C ALA A 191 -18.10 -1.81 2.84
N ALA A 192 -17.44 -0.67 2.70
CA ALA A 192 -18.07 0.59 2.32
C ALA A 192 -18.61 0.58 0.88
N ALA A 193 -18.02 -0.23 -0.01
CA ALA A 193 -18.44 -0.40 -1.39
C ALA A 193 -18.06 -1.80 -1.93
N ASP A 194 -18.64 -2.20 -3.06
CA ASP A 194 -18.27 -3.41 -3.78
C ASP A 194 -16.78 -3.40 -4.15
N GLY A 195 -16.11 -4.54 -4.03
CA GLY A 195 -14.69 -4.62 -4.39
C GLY A 195 -14.09 -5.99 -4.18
N LYS A 196 -12.76 -6.04 -4.25
CA LYS A 196 -11.95 -7.22 -4.02
C LYS A 196 -10.94 -6.93 -2.93
N VAL A 197 -10.78 -7.85 -1.98
CA VAL A 197 -9.78 -7.75 -0.93
C VAL A 197 -8.40 -7.93 -1.56
N VAL A 198 -7.55 -6.92 -1.42
CA VAL A 198 -6.18 -6.89 -1.96
C VAL A 198 -5.11 -6.99 -0.88
N TYR A 199 -5.52 -6.91 0.38
CA TYR A 199 -4.69 -7.19 1.54
C TYR A 199 -5.58 -7.57 2.73
N SER A 200 -5.14 -8.56 3.51
CA SER A 200 -5.78 -8.97 4.76
C SER A 200 -4.75 -9.54 5.72
N GLY A 201 -4.38 -8.78 6.75
CA GLY A 201 -3.36 -9.20 7.73
C GLY A 201 -2.87 -8.07 8.62
N SER A 202 -1.72 -8.25 9.28
CA SER A 202 -1.18 -7.33 10.29
C SER A 202 0.25 -6.84 10.05
N ALA A 203 0.83 -7.11 8.88
CA ALA A 203 2.20 -6.75 8.54
C ALA A 203 2.45 -5.23 8.44
N LEU A 204 1.41 -4.42 8.19
CA LEU A 204 1.56 -2.97 8.09
C LEU A 204 1.56 -2.32 9.49
N ARG A 205 2.72 -1.80 9.86
CA ARG A 205 2.91 -1.09 11.14
C ARG A 205 1.98 0.11 11.24
N GLY A 206 1.38 0.27 12.42
CA GLY A 206 0.48 1.38 12.75
C GLY A 206 -0.98 1.17 12.37
N TYR A 207 -1.31 0.09 11.66
CA TYR A 207 -2.69 -0.24 11.29
C TYR A 207 -3.27 -1.43 12.06
N GLY A 208 -2.44 -2.17 12.81
CA GLY A 208 -2.87 -3.41 13.45
C GLY A 208 -3.37 -4.42 12.42
N ASN A 209 -4.43 -5.16 12.76
CA ASN A 209 -5.11 -6.02 11.80
C ASN A 209 -5.88 -5.15 10.80
N LEU A 210 -5.60 -5.33 9.52
CA LEU A 210 -6.02 -4.45 8.45
C LEU A 210 -6.60 -5.25 7.28
N VAL A 211 -7.69 -4.71 6.72
CA VAL A 211 -8.26 -5.12 5.43
C VAL A 211 -8.12 -3.96 4.45
N ILE A 212 -7.62 -4.20 3.24
CA ILE A 212 -7.66 -3.24 2.13
C ILE A 212 -8.52 -3.81 1.00
N VAL A 213 -9.50 -3.04 0.55
CA VAL A 213 -10.40 -3.41 -0.54
C VAL A 213 -10.15 -2.50 -1.75
N LYS A 214 -9.88 -3.11 -2.91
CA LYS A 214 -9.87 -2.43 -4.21
C LYS A 214 -11.28 -2.36 -4.76
N HIS A 215 -11.76 -1.15 -5.07
CA HIS A 215 -13.09 -0.95 -5.63
C HIS A 215 -13.06 -0.80 -7.15
N ASN A 216 -12.03 -0.14 -7.65
CA ASN A 216 -11.67 -0.04 -9.06
C ASN A 216 -10.20 0.37 -9.17
N ASP A 217 -9.74 0.79 -10.35
CA ASP A 217 -8.33 1.15 -10.52
C ASP A 217 -7.93 2.40 -9.75
N ASP A 218 -8.87 3.30 -9.46
CA ASP A 218 -8.59 4.58 -8.83
C ASP A 218 -8.84 4.61 -7.32
N TYR A 219 -9.68 3.71 -6.79
CA TYR A 219 -10.12 3.74 -5.40
C TYR A 219 -9.78 2.47 -4.62
N LEU A 220 -9.13 2.69 -3.47
CA LEU A 220 -8.93 1.72 -2.40
C LEU A 220 -9.63 2.22 -1.13
N SER A 221 -10.08 1.29 -0.27
CA SER A 221 -10.43 1.60 1.13
C SER A 221 -9.70 0.70 2.10
N ALA A 222 -9.42 1.23 3.30
CA ALA A 222 -8.76 0.49 4.38
C ALA A 222 -9.61 0.51 5.66
N TYR A 223 -9.58 -0.61 6.38
CA TYR A 223 -10.30 -0.85 7.62
C TYR A 223 -9.29 -1.40 8.62
N ALA A 224 -8.88 -0.58 9.59
CA ALA A 224 -7.77 -0.91 10.49
C ALA A 224 -8.21 -1.10 11.93
N HIS A 225 -7.26 -1.53 12.77
CA HIS A 225 -7.44 -1.78 14.21
C HIS A 225 -8.44 -2.89 14.53
N ASN A 226 -8.72 -3.78 13.59
CA ASN A 226 -9.71 -4.84 13.77
C ASN A 226 -9.24 -5.84 14.85
N ARG A 227 -10.16 -6.44 15.61
CA ARG A 227 -9.81 -7.58 16.48
C ARG A 227 -9.77 -8.90 15.72
N SER A 228 -10.62 -9.03 14.70
CA SER A 228 -10.72 -10.22 13.84
C SER A 228 -11.03 -9.79 12.40
N ILE A 229 -10.59 -10.60 11.44
CA ILE A 229 -10.82 -10.38 10.01
C ILE A 229 -11.62 -11.58 9.47
N ASN A 230 -12.70 -11.29 8.75
CA ASN A 230 -13.66 -12.29 8.26
C ASN A 230 -13.53 -12.57 6.76
N VAL A 231 -12.52 -11.99 6.11
CA VAL A 231 -12.24 -12.13 4.68
C VAL A 231 -10.77 -12.45 4.44
N LYS A 232 -10.45 -12.95 3.26
CA LYS A 232 -9.09 -13.27 2.82
C LYS A 232 -8.74 -12.45 1.59
N GLU A 233 -7.44 -12.36 1.31
CA GLU A 233 -6.98 -11.80 0.03
C GLU A 233 -7.62 -12.55 -1.14
N GLN A 234 -7.92 -11.80 -2.20
CA GLN A 234 -8.64 -12.22 -3.40
C GLN A 234 -10.16 -12.40 -3.26
N ASP A 235 -10.72 -12.33 -2.05
CA ASP A 235 -12.18 -12.41 -1.87
C ASP A 235 -12.88 -11.21 -2.51
N TRP A 236 -14.01 -11.48 -3.18
CA TRP A 236 -14.93 -10.44 -3.61
C TRP A 236 -15.89 -10.11 -2.48
N VAL A 237 -16.09 -8.81 -2.23
CA VAL A 237 -16.97 -8.30 -1.19
C VAL A 237 -18.03 -7.37 -1.78
N LYS A 238 -19.22 -7.40 -1.18
CA LYS A 238 -20.32 -6.49 -1.51
C LYS A 238 -20.42 -5.35 -0.51
N ALA A 239 -20.89 -4.19 -0.97
CA ALA A 239 -21.18 -3.06 -0.10
C ALA A 239 -22.15 -3.49 1.01
N GLY A 240 -21.75 -3.34 2.27
CA GLY A 240 -22.51 -3.75 3.44
C GLY A 240 -22.23 -5.16 3.97
N GLN A 241 -21.41 -5.96 3.27
CA GLN A 241 -20.92 -7.23 3.80
C GLN A 241 -19.99 -6.99 4.99
N VAL A 242 -20.18 -7.75 6.07
CA VAL A 242 -19.26 -7.75 7.22
C VAL A 242 -17.92 -8.34 6.79
N ILE A 243 -16.84 -7.59 7.01
CA ILE A 243 -15.48 -7.98 6.61
C ILE A 243 -14.53 -8.12 7.80
N ALA A 244 -14.86 -7.53 8.94
CA ALA A 244 -14.06 -7.56 10.15
C ALA A 244 -14.91 -7.20 11.38
N GLU A 245 -14.33 -7.36 12.56
CA GLU A 245 -14.89 -6.86 13.82
C GLU A 245 -13.98 -5.79 14.42
N MET A 246 -14.58 -4.73 14.95
CA MET A 246 -13.88 -3.61 15.56
C MET A 246 -13.07 -4.08 16.77
N GLY A 247 -11.88 -3.50 16.93
CA GLY A 247 -10.98 -3.77 18.05
C GLY A 247 -10.08 -2.59 18.32
N ASP A 248 -8.97 -2.88 18.96
CA ASP A 248 -7.91 -1.95 19.39
C ASP A 248 -6.53 -2.40 18.89
N SER A 249 -6.46 -3.28 17.88
CA SER A 249 -5.17 -3.84 17.45
C SER A 249 -4.25 -2.73 16.92
N GLY A 250 -3.05 -2.62 17.50
CA GLY A 250 -2.09 -1.59 17.10
C GLY A 250 -2.49 -0.15 17.43
N THR A 251 -3.44 0.06 18.35
CA THR A 251 -3.84 1.37 18.87
C THR A 251 -4.13 1.29 20.38
N ASP A 252 -4.56 2.39 20.99
CA ASP A 252 -4.77 2.54 22.44
C ASP A 252 -6.24 2.43 22.87
N SER A 253 -7.16 2.33 21.92
CA SER A 253 -8.59 2.40 22.14
C SER A 253 -9.36 1.61 21.09
N VAL A 254 -10.56 1.14 21.45
CA VAL A 254 -11.43 0.44 20.50
C VAL A 254 -11.99 1.43 19.49
N LYS A 255 -11.60 1.28 18.23
CA LYS A 255 -12.07 2.12 17.13
C LYS A 255 -11.88 1.45 15.78
N LEU A 256 -12.62 1.91 14.78
CA LEU A 256 -12.30 1.68 13.38
C LEU A 256 -11.58 2.92 12.84
N HIS A 257 -10.38 2.73 12.30
CA HIS A 257 -9.76 3.72 11.42
C HIS A 257 -10.08 3.37 9.97
N PHE A 258 -10.77 4.26 9.26
CA PHE A 258 -11.25 4.07 7.91
C PHE A 258 -10.63 5.09 6.95
N GLU A 259 -9.92 4.62 5.93
CA GLU A 259 -9.36 5.48 4.88
C GLU A 259 -10.01 5.19 3.53
N ILE A 260 -10.11 6.23 2.70
CA ILE A 260 -10.30 6.12 1.25
C ILE A 260 -9.05 6.69 0.60
N ARG A 261 -8.48 5.94 -0.36
CA ARG A 261 -7.39 6.44 -1.20
C ARG A 261 -7.81 6.54 -2.64
N HIS A 262 -7.52 7.70 -3.24
CA HIS A 262 -7.66 7.93 -4.66
C HIS A 262 -6.27 8.02 -5.30
N ARG A 263 -5.96 7.07 -6.19
CA ARG A 263 -4.65 6.98 -6.87
C ARG A 263 -3.46 7.03 -5.91
N GLY A 264 -3.55 6.25 -4.83
CA GLY A 264 -2.51 6.13 -3.81
C GLY A 264 -2.49 7.20 -2.71
N ARG A 265 -3.26 8.30 -2.84
CA ARG A 265 -3.31 9.39 -1.87
C ARG A 265 -4.54 9.31 -0.97
N SER A 266 -4.38 9.63 0.31
CA SER A 266 -5.49 9.67 1.25
C SER A 266 -6.36 10.89 0.99
N VAL A 267 -7.68 10.68 0.95
CA VAL A 267 -8.68 11.72 0.67
C VAL A 267 -9.72 11.73 1.77
N ASN A 268 -10.28 12.91 2.08
CA ASN A 268 -11.32 13.05 3.09
C ASN A 268 -12.53 12.12 2.78
N PRO A 269 -12.80 11.07 3.58
CA PRO A 269 -13.87 10.12 3.29
C PRO A 269 -15.27 10.74 3.33
N LEU A 270 -15.48 11.83 4.08
CA LEU A 270 -16.76 12.53 4.15
C LEU A 270 -17.22 13.12 2.81
N LYS A 271 -16.30 13.29 1.84
CA LYS A 271 -16.66 13.73 0.47
C LYS A 271 -17.29 12.62 -0.37
N TYR A 272 -17.17 11.37 0.06
CA TYR A 272 -17.62 10.18 -0.68
C TYR A 272 -18.78 9.47 0.01
N LEU A 273 -18.76 9.47 1.35
CA LEU A 273 -19.82 8.90 2.17
C LEU A 273 -21.13 9.69 2.00
N PRO A 274 -22.29 9.03 2.13
CA PRO A 274 -23.58 9.71 2.06
C PRO A 274 -23.70 10.76 3.17
N ARG A 275 -24.45 11.83 2.92
CA ARG A 275 -24.79 12.79 3.99
C ARG A 275 -25.60 12.05 5.06
N ARG A 276 -25.24 12.28 6.33
CA ARG A 276 -26.06 11.89 7.48
C ARG A 276 -27.17 12.92 7.70
#